data_AF-A0A7J0G4W9-F1
#
_entry.id   AF-A0A7J0G4W9-F1
#
_cell.length_a   1.000
_cell.length_b   1.000
_cell.length_c   1.000
_cell.angle_alpha   90.00
_cell.angle_beta   90.00
_cell.angle_gamma   90.00
#
_symmetry.space_group_name_H-M   'P 1'
#
loop_
_entity.id
_entity.type
_entity.pdbx_description
1 polymer ?
#
loop_
_entity_poly.entity_id
_entity_poly.type
_entity_poly.pdbx_seq_one_letter_code
_entity_poly.pdbx_strand_id
1 'polypeptide(L)'
;MDGSETSTPVRTPQPAAVHPAVEPLSYLLGSWRGQGEGGFPTITSFKYGEELHFAHPGNKPVIAYSQKTWKLNSGEPMHAESGYWRPKPDGTIEVVIAQSTGLAEVLVNILYCLDLLFQL
;
A
#
# COMPACT_ATOMS: atom_id res chain seq x y z
N MET A 1 55.17 18.25 -1.90
CA MET A 1 54.20 17.67 -0.94
C MET A 1 52.85 17.80 -1.62
N ASP A 2 52.49 16.80 -2.42
CA ASP A 2 51.24 16.73 -3.18
C ASP A 2 50.28 15.87 -2.35
N GLY A 3 49.14 16.45 -1.96
CA GLY A 3 48.10 15.80 -1.18
C GLY A 3 47.04 15.22 -2.10
N SER A 4 47.09 13.90 -2.32
CA SER A 4 46.04 13.17 -3.01
C SER A 4 44.93 12.77 -2.02
N GLU A 5 43.88 13.58 -1.95
CA GLU A 5 42.62 13.17 -1.32
C GLU A 5 41.94 12.11 -2.18
N THR A 6 41.94 10.87 -1.71
CA THR A 6 41.13 9.79 -2.29
C THR A 6 39.66 10.05 -1.97
N SER A 7 38.91 10.58 -2.94
CA SER A 7 37.46 10.67 -2.88
C SER A 7 36.87 9.25 -2.92
N THR A 8 36.26 8.84 -1.82
CA THR A 8 35.50 7.58 -1.80
C THR A 8 34.19 7.82 -2.57
N PRO A 9 33.84 7.03 -3.60
CA PRO A 9 32.59 7.25 -4.31
C PRO A 9 31.42 6.97 -3.37
N VAL A 10 30.56 7.96 -3.20
CA VAL A 10 29.28 7.81 -2.49
C VAL A 10 28.46 6.78 -3.27
N ARG A 11 28.27 5.59 -2.70
CA ARG A 11 27.42 4.56 -3.30
C ARG A 11 25.97 5.04 -3.27
N THR A 12 25.48 5.53 -4.41
CA THR A 12 24.05 5.75 -4.62
C THR A 12 23.32 4.41 -4.35
N PRO A 13 22.27 4.36 -3.51
CA PRO A 13 21.52 3.14 -3.31
C PRO A 13 20.90 2.73 -4.66
N GLN A 14 21.36 1.60 -5.20
CA GLN A 14 20.71 0.99 -6.35
C GLN A 14 19.30 0.58 -5.92
N PRO A 15 18.24 0.83 -6.72
CA PRO A 15 16.91 0.36 -6.39
C PRO A 15 16.97 -1.13 -6.07
N ALA A 16 16.56 -1.50 -4.86
CA ALA A 16 16.59 -2.90 -4.46
C ALA A 16 15.72 -3.68 -5.45
N ALA A 17 16.28 -4.75 -6.02
CA ALA A 17 15.53 -5.62 -6.93
C ALA A 17 14.24 -6.10 -6.23
N VAL A 18 13.12 -6.08 -6.95
CA VAL A 18 11.82 -6.54 -6.41
C VAL A 18 11.91 -8.05 -6.17
N HIS A 19 11.44 -8.51 -5.01
CA HIS A 19 11.42 -9.93 -4.68
C HIS A 19 10.54 -10.72 -5.70
N PRO A 20 10.93 -11.91 -6.16
CA PRO A 20 10.17 -12.67 -7.16
C PRO A 20 8.69 -12.90 -6.82
N ALA A 21 8.38 -13.18 -5.55
CA ALA A 21 6.98 -13.32 -5.11
C ALA A 21 6.15 -12.01 -5.20
N VAL A 22 6.80 -10.85 -5.22
CA VAL A 22 6.16 -9.52 -5.34
C VAL A 22 6.12 -9.03 -6.78
N GLU A 23 6.96 -9.57 -7.66
CA GLU A 23 7.06 -9.17 -9.07
C GLU A 23 5.71 -9.13 -9.80
N PRO A 24 4.80 -10.13 -9.64
CA PRO A 24 3.46 -10.08 -10.25
C PRO A 24 2.58 -8.93 -9.76
N LEU A 25 2.90 -8.34 -8.59
CA LEU A 25 2.18 -7.24 -7.97
C LEU A 25 2.97 -5.93 -8.02
N SER A 26 4.09 -5.89 -8.75
CA SER A 26 4.96 -4.72 -8.85
C SER A 26 4.24 -3.49 -9.39
N TYR A 27 3.17 -3.68 -10.17
CA TYR A 27 2.32 -2.61 -10.68
C TYR A 27 1.58 -1.84 -9.59
N LEU A 28 1.43 -2.38 -8.37
CA LEU A 28 0.82 -1.68 -7.24
C LEU A 28 1.79 -0.71 -6.55
N LEU A 29 3.11 -0.91 -6.70
CA LEU A 29 4.11 -0.18 -5.95
C LEU A 29 4.10 1.32 -6.29
N GLY A 30 4.11 2.16 -5.26
CA GLY A 30 4.04 3.61 -5.39
C GLY A 30 2.86 4.21 -4.62
N SER A 31 2.56 5.47 -4.95
CA SER A 31 1.46 6.22 -4.35
C SER A 31 0.32 6.39 -5.34
N TRP A 32 -0.90 6.18 -4.86
CA TRP A 32 -2.13 6.34 -5.62
C TRP A 32 -2.99 7.37 -4.92
N ARG A 33 -3.64 8.25 -5.68
CA ARG A 33 -4.53 9.26 -5.12
C ARG A 33 -5.76 9.40 -5.99
N GLY A 34 -6.93 9.39 -5.38
CA GLY A 34 -8.21 9.38 -6.08
C GLY A 34 -9.37 9.88 -5.22
N GLN A 35 -10.57 9.57 -5.68
CA GLN A 35 -11.82 9.84 -4.98
C GLN A 35 -12.68 8.59 -5.02
N GLY A 36 -13.41 8.33 -3.94
CA GLY A 36 -14.37 7.24 -3.82
C GLY A 36 -15.76 7.73 -3.42
N GLU A 37 -16.72 6.83 -3.52
CA GLU A 37 -18.08 7.03 -3.04
C GLU A 37 -18.46 5.84 -2.17
N GLY A 38 -18.75 6.13 -0.91
CA GLY A 38 -19.10 5.13 0.08
C GLY A 38 -20.58 5.14 0.41
N GLY A 39 -21.12 3.97 0.76
CA GLY A 39 -22.55 3.80 1.02
C GLY A 39 -22.91 2.43 1.59
N PHE A 40 -23.91 2.40 2.47
CA PHE A 40 -24.44 1.18 3.07
C PHE A 40 -25.94 1.34 3.28
N PRO A 41 -26.78 0.28 3.28
CA PRO A 41 -28.23 0.43 3.41
C PRO A 41 -28.72 1.28 4.59
N THR A 42 -27.92 1.43 5.65
CA THR A 42 -28.25 2.21 6.85
C THR A 42 -27.62 3.60 6.91
N ILE A 43 -26.82 4.02 5.91
CA ILE A 43 -26.17 5.33 5.86
C ILE A 43 -26.36 5.98 4.48
N THR A 44 -26.46 7.31 4.44
CA THR A 44 -26.51 8.04 3.17
C THR A 44 -25.17 7.94 2.46
N SER A 45 -25.20 7.78 1.13
CA SER A 45 -23.98 7.78 0.32
C SER A 45 -23.18 9.09 0.51
N PHE A 46 -21.86 8.98 0.53
CA PHE A 46 -20.94 10.10 0.71
C PHE A 46 -19.72 9.95 -0.20
N LYS A 47 -19.08 11.07 -0.55
CA LYS A 47 -17.84 11.07 -1.34
C LYS A 47 -16.64 11.42 -0.48
N TYR A 48 -15.51 10.79 -0.76
CA TYR A 48 -14.26 11.00 -0.03
C TYR A 48 -13.08 11.06 -0.99
N GLY A 49 -12.02 11.74 -0.57
CA GLY A 49 -10.72 11.63 -1.21
C GLY A 49 -9.92 10.51 -0.55
N GLU A 50 -9.08 9.84 -1.33
CA GLU A 50 -8.33 8.68 -0.88
C GLU A 50 -6.89 8.71 -1.39
N GLU A 51 -5.97 8.27 -0.55
CA GLU A 51 -4.56 8.07 -0.89
C GLU A 51 -4.09 6.71 -0.38
N LEU A 52 -3.48 5.92 -1.27
CA LEU A 52 -2.88 4.62 -0.99
C LEU A 52 -1.37 4.72 -1.20
N HIS A 53 -0.62 3.96 -0.43
CA HIS A 53 0.81 3.80 -0.64
C HIS A 53 1.23 2.35 -0.44
N PHE A 54 1.92 1.82 -1.44
CA PHE A 54 2.46 0.47 -1.48
C PHE A 54 3.97 0.52 -1.57
N ALA A 55 4.65 -0.02 -0.56
CA ALA A 55 6.11 -0.01 -0.46
C ALA A 55 6.66 -1.42 -0.26
N HIS A 56 7.78 -1.71 -0.91
CA HIS A 56 8.43 -3.00 -0.82
C HIS A 56 9.91 -2.85 -0.45
N PRO A 57 10.41 -3.55 0.58
CA PRO A 57 11.80 -3.44 1.03
C PRO A 57 12.82 -4.17 0.12
N GLY A 58 12.38 -4.80 -0.99
CA GLY A 58 13.24 -5.50 -1.96
C GLY A 58 13.56 -6.95 -1.58
N ASN A 59 13.92 -7.20 -0.31
CA ASN A 59 14.46 -8.49 0.13
C ASN A 59 13.46 -9.42 0.85
N LYS A 60 12.17 -9.06 0.92
CA LYS A 60 11.15 -9.83 1.65
C LYS A 60 9.88 -9.98 0.81
N PRO A 61 9.19 -11.14 0.82
CA PRO A 61 7.94 -11.36 0.08
C PRO A 61 6.75 -10.65 0.77
N VAL A 62 6.83 -9.34 0.90
CA VAL A 62 5.83 -8.51 1.56
C VAL A 62 5.78 -7.12 0.91
N ILE A 63 4.58 -6.57 0.82
CA ILE A 63 4.33 -5.18 0.46
C ILE A 63 3.68 -4.52 1.67
N ALA A 64 4.28 -3.44 2.16
CA ALA A 64 3.67 -2.57 3.15
C ALA A 64 2.59 -1.72 2.47
N TYR A 65 1.43 -1.63 3.11
CA TYR A 65 0.27 -0.91 2.63
C TYR A 65 -0.15 0.13 3.67
N SER A 66 -0.47 1.33 3.22
CA SER A 66 -1.15 2.35 4.03
C SER A 66 -2.17 3.09 3.19
N GLN A 67 -3.29 3.39 3.80
CA GLN A 67 -4.39 4.13 3.19
C GLN A 67 -4.91 5.19 4.17
N LYS A 68 -5.37 6.30 3.60
CA LYS A 68 -6.09 7.33 4.34
C LYS A 68 -7.15 7.97 3.46
N THR A 69 -8.24 8.39 4.10
CA THR A 69 -9.31 9.16 3.48
C THR A 69 -9.44 10.56 4.08
N TRP A 70 -10.07 11.46 3.32
CA TRP A 70 -10.45 12.79 3.79
C TRP A 70 -11.76 13.27 3.17
N LYS A 71 -12.43 14.22 3.83
CA LYS A 71 -13.61 14.89 3.27
C LYS A 71 -13.19 15.74 2.06
N LEU A 72 -13.87 15.59 0.91
CA LEU A 72 -13.50 16.32 -0.31
C LEU A 72 -13.59 17.85 -0.17
N ASN A 73 -14.52 18.35 0.63
CA ASN A 73 -14.78 19.78 0.78
C ASN A 73 -13.86 20.47 1.80
N SER A 74 -13.52 19.82 2.91
CA SER A 74 -12.74 20.43 3.99
C SER A 74 -11.32 19.90 4.11
N GLY A 75 -11.01 18.75 3.51
CA GLY A 75 -9.72 18.06 3.68
C GLY A 75 -9.53 17.45 5.06
N GLU A 76 -10.55 17.46 5.92
CA GLU A 76 -10.49 16.83 7.24
C GLU A 76 -10.22 15.33 7.11
N PRO A 77 -9.25 14.77 7.86
CA PRO A 77 -9.00 13.33 7.90
C PRO A 77 -10.24 12.54 8.31
N MET A 78 -10.43 11.38 7.69
CA MET A 78 -11.52 10.43 7.97
C MET A 78 -10.92 9.09 8.45
N HIS A 79 -11.25 7.98 7.79
CA HIS A 79 -10.72 6.65 8.07
C HIS A 79 -9.28 6.51 7.57
N ALA A 80 -8.50 5.68 8.26
CA ALA A 80 -7.20 5.23 7.79
C ALA A 80 -6.98 3.76 8.13
N GLU A 81 -6.20 3.09 7.31
CA GLU A 81 -5.80 1.71 7.55
C GLU A 81 -4.38 1.44 7.07
N SER A 82 -3.78 0.39 7.62
CA SER A 82 -2.43 -0.02 7.22
C SER A 82 -2.22 -1.49 7.48
N GLY A 83 -1.27 -2.08 6.76
CA GLY A 83 -1.09 -3.51 6.81
C GLY A 83 0.00 -4.03 5.89
N TYR A 84 -0.09 -5.34 5.65
CA TYR A 84 0.89 -6.07 4.85
C TYR A 84 0.21 -7.03 3.88
N TRP A 85 0.64 -6.98 2.63
CA TRP A 85 0.25 -7.89 1.56
C TRP A 85 1.35 -8.92 1.38
N ARG A 86 1.02 -10.20 1.47
CA ARG A 86 1.96 -11.31 1.54
C ARG A 86 1.66 -12.31 0.41
N PRO A 87 2.15 -12.05 -0.81
CA PRO A 87 1.98 -12.98 -1.92
C PRO A 87 2.76 -14.28 -1.69
N LYS A 88 2.18 -15.40 -2.12
CA LYS A 88 2.76 -16.75 -2.01
C LYS A 88 3.15 -17.31 -3.38
N PRO A 89 4.12 -18.24 -3.45
CA PRO A 89 4.55 -18.85 -4.72
C PRO A 89 3.45 -19.61 -5.49
N ASP A 90 2.38 -20.02 -4.80
CA ASP A 90 1.23 -20.70 -5.39
C ASP A 90 0.20 -19.75 -6.03
N GLY A 91 0.49 -18.45 -6.06
CA GLY A 91 -0.38 -17.40 -6.62
C GLY A 91 -1.46 -16.89 -5.66
N THR A 92 -1.54 -17.43 -4.43
CA THR A 92 -2.44 -16.90 -3.40
C THR A 92 -1.83 -15.69 -2.71
N ILE A 93 -2.68 -14.88 -2.08
CA ILE A 93 -2.25 -13.76 -1.23
C ILE A 93 -2.91 -13.86 0.15
N GLU A 94 -2.17 -13.40 1.15
CA GLU A 94 -2.70 -13.06 2.47
C GLU A 94 -2.52 -11.56 2.69
N VAL A 95 -3.57 -10.87 3.12
CA VAL A 95 -3.53 -9.44 3.45
C VAL A 95 -3.99 -9.27 4.89
N VAL A 96 -3.14 -8.64 5.70
CA VAL A 96 -3.45 -8.32 7.10
C VAL A 96 -3.56 -6.82 7.24
N ILE A 97 -4.68 -6.33 7.77
CA ILE A 97 -4.98 -4.89 7.85
C ILE A 97 -5.43 -4.55 9.27
N ALA A 98 -4.98 -3.40 9.78
CA ALA A 98 -5.54 -2.76 10.95
C ALA A 98 -6.14 -1.40 10.54
N GLN A 99 -7.34 -1.12 11.04
CA GLN A 99 -8.10 0.09 10.75
C GLN A 99 -8.13 1.03 11.96
N SER A 100 -8.20 2.34 11.71
CA SER A 100 -8.28 3.38 12.75
C SER A 100 -9.54 3.27 13.63
N THR A 101 -10.55 2.53 13.17
CA THR A 101 -11.81 2.23 13.88
C THR A 101 -11.64 1.14 14.95
N GLY A 102 -10.45 0.55 15.09
CA GLY A 102 -10.17 -0.52 16.06
C GLY A 102 -10.48 -1.93 15.54
N LEU A 103 -10.67 -2.10 14.23
CA LEU A 103 -10.86 -3.39 13.57
C LEU A 103 -9.54 -3.92 12.99
N ALA A 104 -9.42 -5.24 12.92
CA ALA A 104 -8.35 -5.93 12.23
C ALA A 104 -8.92 -7.03 11.33
N GLU A 105 -8.36 -7.16 10.15
CA GLU A 105 -8.84 -8.08 9.11
C GLU A 105 -7.70 -8.97 8.60
N VAL A 106 -8.07 -10.21 8.28
CA VAL A 106 -7.21 -11.16 7.59
C VAL A 106 -7.95 -11.62 6.35
N LEU A 107 -7.48 -11.19 5.18
CA LEU A 107 -7.99 -11.63 3.90
C LEU A 107 -7.05 -12.69 3.33
N VAL A 108 -7.64 -13.77 2.84
CA VAL A 108 -6.94 -14.86 2.16
C VAL A 108 -7.62 -15.11 0.83
N ASN A 109 -6.85 -15.61 -0.17
CA ASN A 109 -7.26 -16.20 -1.46
C ASN A 109 -6.62 -15.48 -2.68
N ILE A 110 -7.08 -15.75 -3.91
CA ILE A 110 -6.52 -15.26 -5.18
C ILE A 110 -6.93 -13.79 -5.46
N LEU A 111 -6.04 -13.03 -6.10
CA LEU A 111 -6.12 -11.57 -6.27
C LEU A 111 -7.33 -11.01 -7.03
N TYR A 112 -8.13 -11.86 -7.70
CA TYR A 112 -9.35 -11.45 -8.41
C TYR A 112 -10.46 -10.90 -7.48
N CYS A 113 -10.31 -11.04 -6.16
CA CYS A 113 -11.30 -10.69 -5.14
C CYS A 113 -11.08 -9.30 -4.49
N LEU A 114 -10.23 -8.43 -5.05
CA LEU A 114 -9.96 -7.11 -4.47
C LEU A 114 -10.90 -6.00 -4.98
N ASP A 115 -11.74 -6.28 -6.00
CA ASP A 115 -12.79 -5.33 -6.43
C ASP A 115 -13.79 -5.00 -5.30
N LEU A 116 -13.86 -5.83 -4.25
CA LEU A 116 -14.70 -5.62 -3.06
C LEU A 116 -14.06 -4.74 -1.98
N LEU A 117 -12.75 -4.52 -1.98
CA LEU A 117 -12.09 -3.72 -0.93
C LEU A 117 -12.15 -2.21 -1.18
N PHE A 118 -12.46 -1.80 -2.42
CA PHE A 118 -12.54 -0.39 -2.83
C PHE A 118 -13.99 0.14 -2.96
N GLN A 119 -14.99 -0.59 -2.47
CA GLN A 119 -16.42 -0.27 -2.65
C GLN A 119 -17.18 0.02 -1.34
N LEU A 120 -16.49 0.50 -0.29
CA LEU A 120 -17.16 0.95 0.94
C LEU A 120 -17.35 2.46 1.02
#